data_AF-A0A212FIQ3-F1
#
_entry.id   AF-A0A212FIQ3-F1
#
_cell.length_a   1.000
_cell.length_b   1.000
_cell.length_c   1.000
_cell.angle_alpha   90.00
_cell.angle_beta   90.00
_cell.angle_gamma   90.00
#
_symmetry.space_group_name_H-M   'P 1'
#
loop_
_entity.id
_entity.type
_entity.pdbx_description
1 polymer ?
#
loop_
_entity_poly.entity_id
_entity_poly.type
_entity_poly.pdbx_seq_one_letter_code
_entity_poly.pdbx_strand_id
1 'polypeptide(L)'
;MNKLAQLFIVLSILAVSNAILQGIINVKHFQSLLEEGIKSKDISTLYHSIKGLKQLNVKLPKLCEDIKNSKYDIKNIEHVFYLTNAAELTGCQNFLLPDVLGTPAKVLNNKDVTIPEIYYAVYSLKAIGRGSVYDREDGLKNLIQMLKKDDSPANYGYVFGLCEHMGCQAWTVMHAENALLAADETDGRALHFEGGLPVTSLVLSTIIRSFKSVKKPSPLTPDQKHKFGAYLLSRRSASAPRTVASLIEAAKILADDQPTPICIVFKDKKYITTETDSIEFSVTDLVGRAIPNLKPDEVVAQSGTRLADDVVVLSKQPLTQKPNEPSTFVLNLSKIKSQYGLYKISLSTGSKSANFNVAVLGEIQVSSVEIGVGDVDGTTSPKLTTVAYPNKMAEVLQADHLQKMSVKFSIRDKFNKPALVQQAFLHVASLQDEREAIYVAEPDHAKNYKVELIQDVEQK
;
A
#
# COMPACT_ATOMS: atom_id res chain seq x y z
N MET A 1 -13.77 -37.13 47.66
CA MET A 1 -12.29 -37.19 47.54
C MET A 1 -11.93 -37.33 46.08
N ASN A 2 -11.14 -36.38 45.55
CA ASN A 2 -10.11 -36.49 44.48
C ASN A 2 -10.27 -37.57 43.39
N LYS A 3 -10.02 -37.35 42.09
CA LYS A 3 -9.39 -36.25 41.34
C LYS A 3 -9.46 -36.63 39.84
N LEU A 4 -9.52 -35.61 38.99
CA LEU A 4 -8.83 -35.46 37.70
C LEU A 4 -8.59 -36.68 36.79
N ALA A 5 -9.17 -36.61 35.58
CA ALA A 5 -8.42 -36.57 34.32
C ALA A 5 -9.37 -36.22 33.15
N GLN A 6 -9.64 -34.93 32.95
CA GLN A 6 -10.23 -34.40 31.72
C GLN A 6 -9.16 -34.36 30.62
N LEU A 7 -9.38 -35.10 29.55
CA LEU A 7 -8.68 -34.93 28.28
C LEU A 7 -9.44 -33.87 27.47
N PHE A 8 -9.17 -32.59 27.72
CA PHE A 8 -9.58 -31.53 26.81
C PHE A 8 -8.58 -31.47 25.65
N ILE A 9 -8.93 -32.11 24.54
CA ILE A 9 -8.31 -31.84 23.25
C ILE A 9 -8.81 -30.45 22.85
N VAL A 10 -8.01 -29.42 23.14
CA VAL A 10 -8.11 -28.13 22.46
C VAL A 10 -7.70 -28.37 21.02
N LEU A 11 -8.70 -28.60 20.16
CA LEU A 11 -8.51 -28.55 18.72
C LEU A 11 -8.30 -27.06 18.38
N SER A 12 -7.07 -26.58 18.55
CA SER A 12 -6.61 -25.35 17.94
C SER A 12 -6.60 -25.59 16.43
N ILE A 13 -7.75 -25.32 15.79
CA ILE A 13 -7.81 -25.12 14.36
C ILE A 13 -6.89 -23.93 14.11
N LEU A 14 -5.67 -24.22 13.67
CA LEU A 14 -4.85 -23.28 12.90
C LEU A 14 -5.68 -22.91 11.68
N ALA A 15 -6.50 -21.88 11.82
CA ALA A 15 -7.06 -21.19 10.70
C ALA A 15 -5.86 -20.55 9.98
N VAL A 16 -5.32 -21.27 8.99
CA VAL A 16 -4.45 -20.67 7.99
C VAL A 16 -5.35 -19.78 7.13
N SER A 17 -5.80 -18.66 7.70
CA SER A 17 -6.42 -17.61 6.91
C SER A 17 -5.29 -16.90 6.21
N ASN A 18 -5.06 -17.22 4.93
CA ASN A 18 -4.23 -16.38 4.07
C ASN A 18 -4.81 -14.96 4.15
N ALA A 19 -4.00 -14.01 4.62
CA ALA A 19 -4.48 -12.67 4.90
C ALA A 19 -4.88 -11.94 3.60
N ILE A 20 -5.77 -10.97 3.73
CA ILE A 20 -6.06 -10.01 2.66
C ILE A 20 -5.00 -8.92 2.69
N LEU A 21 -4.53 -8.49 1.52
CA LEU A 21 -3.57 -7.40 1.40
C LEU A 21 -4.27 -6.04 1.57
N GLN A 22 -3.71 -5.17 2.41
CA GLN A 22 -4.28 -3.85 2.72
C GLN A 22 -3.59 -2.72 1.92
N GLY A 23 -3.58 -2.87 0.60
CA GLY A 23 -2.98 -1.90 -0.31
C GLY A 23 -3.17 -2.29 -1.76
N ILE A 24 -3.04 -1.32 -2.66
CA ILE A 24 -3.02 -1.54 -4.10
C ILE A 24 -1.83 -0.80 -4.70
N ILE A 25 -1.35 -1.27 -5.85
CA ILE A 25 -0.34 -0.55 -6.62
C ILE A 25 -1.03 0.52 -7.45
N ASN A 26 -0.62 1.78 -7.26
CA ASN A 26 -1.20 2.91 -7.97
C ASN A 26 -0.62 3.02 -9.38
N VAL A 27 -1.21 2.25 -10.30
CA VAL A 27 -0.81 2.19 -11.72
C VAL A 27 -0.86 3.57 -12.39
N LYS A 28 -1.85 4.41 -12.06
CA LYS A 28 -2.00 5.76 -12.64
C LYS A 28 -0.84 6.68 -12.26
N HIS A 29 -0.47 6.68 -10.98
CA HIS A 29 0.68 7.47 -10.51
C HIS A 29 1.98 7.02 -11.21
N PHE A 30 2.19 5.71 -11.31
CA PHE A 30 3.36 5.18 -12.00
C PHE A 30 3.37 5.47 -13.50
N GLN A 31 2.22 5.45 -14.16
CA GLN A 31 2.11 5.88 -15.56
C GLN A 31 2.63 7.32 -15.72
N SER A 32 2.16 8.26 -14.90
CA SER A 32 2.62 9.66 -14.97
C SER A 32 4.13 9.80 -14.75
N LEU A 33 4.69 9.02 -13.82
CA LEU A 33 6.12 9.02 -13.56
C LEU A 33 6.92 8.50 -14.78
N LEU A 34 6.47 7.42 -15.40
CA LEU A 34 7.11 6.86 -16.59
C LEU A 34 6.96 7.79 -17.82
N GLU A 35 5.84 8.51 -17.94
CA GLU A 35 5.64 9.56 -18.97
C GLU A 35 6.59 10.75 -18.80
N GLU A 36 7.05 11.04 -17.58
CA GLU A 36 8.14 11.98 -17.36
C GLU A 36 9.49 11.37 -17.73
N GLY A 37 9.71 10.11 -17.37
CA GLY A 37 10.96 9.40 -17.62
C GLY A 37 11.32 9.21 -19.09
N ILE A 38 10.34 9.17 -20.01
CA ILE A 38 10.60 9.13 -21.46
C ILE A 38 11.26 10.40 -22.02
N LYS A 39 11.29 11.50 -21.25
CA LYS A 39 11.99 12.74 -21.63
C LYS A 39 13.47 12.73 -21.25
N SER A 40 13.91 11.69 -20.54
CA SER A 40 15.30 11.56 -20.10
C SER A 40 16.23 11.30 -21.29
N LYS A 41 17.42 11.89 -21.24
CA LYS A 41 18.51 11.57 -22.17
C LYS A 41 19.31 10.35 -21.74
N ASP A 42 19.11 9.82 -20.53
CA ASP A 42 19.78 8.62 -20.05
C ASP A 42 19.09 7.36 -20.59
N ILE A 43 19.83 6.47 -21.25
CA ILE A 43 19.23 5.32 -21.94
C ILE A 43 18.56 4.33 -20.97
N SER A 44 19.10 4.15 -19.76
CA SER A 44 18.53 3.25 -18.76
C SER A 44 17.16 3.75 -18.31
N THR A 45 17.08 5.05 -17.96
CA THR A 45 15.84 5.72 -17.60
C THR A 45 14.81 5.67 -18.72
N LEU A 46 15.23 5.97 -19.95
CA LEU A 46 14.38 5.93 -21.14
C LEU A 46 13.83 4.52 -21.41
N TYR A 47 14.70 3.50 -21.42
CA TYR A 47 14.33 2.10 -21.63
C TYR A 47 13.30 1.62 -20.60
N HIS A 48 13.57 1.83 -19.31
CA HIS A 48 12.65 1.38 -18.26
C HIS A 48 11.32 2.12 -18.29
N SER A 49 11.32 3.40 -18.68
CA SER A 49 10.10 4.18 -18.89
C SER A 49 9.25 3.61 -20.03
N ILE A 50 9.87 3.36 -21.19
CA ILE A 50 9.24 2.72 -22.35
C ILE A 50 8.70 1.33 -21.98
N LYS A 51 9.52 0.50 -21.32
CA LYS A 51 9.14 -0.85 -20.89
C LYS A 51 7.92 -0.81 -19.97
N GLY A 52 7.93 0.03 -18.95
CA GLY A 52 6.82 0.18 -18.01
C GLY A 52 5.54 0.66 -18.69
N LEU A 53 5.61 1.68 -19.56
CA LEU A 53 4.45 2.18 -20.30
C LEU A 53 3.88 1.12 -21.24
N LYS A 54 4.74 0.36 -21.92
CA LYS A 54 4.32 -0.77 -22.76
C LYS A 54 3.62 -1.84 -21.93
N GLN A 55 4.15 -2.18 -20.75
CA GLN A 55 3.49 -3.09 -19.82
C GLN A 55 2.14 -2.57 -19.36
N LEU A 56 1.95 -1.27 -19.22
CA LEU A 56 0.65 -0.66 -18.91
C LEU A 56 -0.29 -0.53 -20.12
N ASN A 57 0.11 -1.01 -21.30
CA ASN A 57 -0.61 -0.85 -22.57
C ASN A 57 -0.88 0.62 -22.94
N VAL A 58 0.00 1.54 -22.51
CA VAL A 58 -0.08 2.96 -22.87
C VAL A 58 0.47 3.15 -24.28
N LYS A 59 -0.20 3.98 -25.08
CA LYS A 59 0.28 4.33 -26.42
C LYS A 59 1.50 5.23 -26.31
N LEU A 60 2.63 4.77 -26.85
CA LEU A 60 3.89 5.50 -26.84
C LEU A 60 3.91 6.60 -27.91
N PRO A 61 4.53 7.77 -27.64
CA PRO A 61 4.81 8.77 -28.65
C PRO A 61 5.90 8.30 -29.63
N LYS A 62 6.20 9.10 -30.66
CA LYS A 62 7.34 8.84 -31.58
C LYS A 62 8.64 9.13 -30.84
N LEU A 63 9.40 8.09 -30.50
CA LEU A 63 10.61 8.19 -29.65
C LEU A 63 11.92 7.89 -30.38
N CYS A 64 11.90 7.68 -31.70
CA CYS A 64 13.11 7.24 -32.42
C CYS A 64 14.25 8.27 -32.37
N GLU A 65 13.94 9.57 -32.43
CA GLU A 65 14.95 10.63 -32.27
C GLU A 65 15.48 10.70 -30.83
N ASP A 66 14.63 10.50 -29.82
CA ASP A 66 15.07 10.48 -28.42
C ASP A 66 16.00 9.29 -28.15
N ILE A 67 15.69 8.11 -28.71
CA ILE A 67 16.52 6.90 -28.64
C ILE A 67 17.87 7.14 -29.32
N LYS A 68 17.86 7.71 -30.53
CA LYS A 68 19.06 8.01 -31.30
C LYS A 68 20.00 8.98 -30.58
N ASN A 69 19.43 9.98 -29.89
CA ASN A 69 20.17 11.03 -29.18
C ASN A 69 20.43 10.70 -27.69
N SER A 70 20.07 9.51 -27.24
CA SER A 70 20.28 9.08 -25.86
C SER A 70 21.77 8.94 -25.54
N LYS A 71 22.12 9.22 -24.28
CA LYS A 71 23.44 8.98 -23.72
C LYS A 71 23.55 7.52 -23.30
N TYR A 72 24.47 6.81 -23.92
CA TYR A 72 24.82 5.42 -23.59
C TYR A 72 26.31 5.20 -23.83
N ASP A 73 26.84 4.11 -23.27
CA ASP A 73 28.22 3.68 -23.51
C ASP A 73 28.18 2.41 -24.35
N ILE A 74 28.69 2.48 -25.58
CA ILE A 74 28.71 1.36 -26.52
C ILE A 74 29.58 0.19 -26.03
N LYS A 75 30.54 0.44 -25.12
CA LYS A 75 31.37 -0.61 -24.52
C LYS A 75 30.67 -1.34 -23.38
N ASN A 76 29.64 -0.74 -22.79
CA ASN A 76 28.85 -1.35 -21.73
C ASN A 76 27.68 -2.15 -22.35
N ILE A 77 27.72 -3.47 -22.20
CA ILE A 77 26.71 -4.37 -22.79
C ILE A 77 25.29 -4.14 -22.22
N GLU A 78 25.16 -3.74 -20.95
CA GLU A 78 23.87 -3.41 -20.34
C GLU A 78 23.26 -2.15 -20.98
N HIS A 79 24.09 -1.14 -21.26
CA HIS A 79 23.65 0.07 -21.98
C HIS A 79 23.23 -0.25 -23.42
N VAL A 80 23.98 -1.12 -24.12
CA VAL A 80 23.60 -1.60 -25.45
C VAL A 80 22.30 -2.40 -25.43
N PHE A 81 22.07 -3.20 -24.40
CA PHE A 81 20.81 -3.91 -24.18
C PHE A 81 19.64 -2.93 -24.00
N TYR A 82 19.78 -1.92 -23.15
CA TYR A 82 18.77 -0.88 -22.98
C TYR A 82 18.45 -0.15 -24.28
N LEU A 83 19.48 0.23 -25.05
CA LEU A 83 19.31 0.89 -26.34
C LEU A 83 18.54 0.05 -27.36
N THR A 84 19.01 -1.17 -27.59
CA THR A 84 18.43 -2.08 -28.60
C THR A 84 17.01 -2.50 -28.26
N ASN A 85 16.75 -2.80 -26.97
CA ASN A 85 15.42 -3.22 -26.54
C ASN A 85 14.45 -2.03 -26.46
N ALA A 86 14.91 -0.82 -26.14
CA ALA A 86 14.08 0.39 -26.28
C ALA A 86 13.65 0.57 -27.74
N ALA A 87 14.59 0.44 -28.69
CA ALA A 87 14.31 0.53 -30.11
C ALA A 87 13.34 -0.57 -30.59
N GLU A 88 13.45 -1.80 -30.10
CA GLU A 88 12.50 -2.87 -30.42
C GLU A 88 11.08 -2.55 -29.95
N LEU A 89 10.94 -2.10 -28.70
CA LEU A 89 9.64 -1.78 -28.11
C LEU A 89 8.90 -0.63 -28.82
N THR A 90 9.65 0.26 -29.47
CA THR A 90 9.12 1.43 -30.20
C THR A 90 9.15 1.28 -31.72
N GLY A 91 9.71 0.19 -32.27
CA GLY A 91 9.87 0.01 -33.72
C GLY A 91 10.91 0.92 -34.37
N CYS A 92 11.94 1.33 -33.63
CA CYS A 92 12.98 2.28 -34.06
C CYS A 92 14.32 1.62 -34.41
N GLN A 93 14.36 0.31 -34.69
CA GLN A 93 15.62 -0.42 -34.92
C GLN A 93 16.47 0.18 -36.05
N ASN A 94 15.84 0.72 -37.10
CA ASN A 94 16.53 1.35 -38.24
C ASN A 94 17.25 2.66 -37.89
N PHE A 95 17.04 3.21 -36.69
CA PHE A 95 17.71 4.43 -36.22
C PHE A 95 18.98 4.13 -35.41
N LEU A 96 19.27 2.85 -35.16
CA LEU A 96 20.48 2.44 -34.47
C LEU A 96 21.69 2.49 -35.39
N LEU A 97 22.84 2.87 -34.85
CA LEU A 97 24.11 2.85 -35.57
C LEU A 97 24.54 1.39 -35.83
N PRO A 98 25.12 1.07 -36.99
CA PRO A 98 25.61 -0.28 -37.29
C PRO A 98 26.63 -0.82 -36.26
N ASP A 99 27.41 0.05 -35.63
CA ASP A 99 28.45 -0.33 -34.66
C ASP A 99 27.89 -0.92 -33.37
N VAL A 100 26.62 -0.66 -33.05
CA VAL A 100 25.93 -1.20 -31.86
C VAL A 100 25.95 -2.74 -31.86
N LEU A 101 26.09 -3.36 -33.03
CA LEU A 101 26.17 -4.81 -33.21
C LEU A 101 27.48 -5.43 -32.73
N GLY A 102 28.56 -4.64 -32.72
CA GLY A 102 29.90 -5.16 -32.43
C GLY A 102 30.05 -5.62 -30.98
N THR A 103 29.46 -4.91 -30.03
CA THR A 103 29.63 -5.20 -28.60
C THR A 103 28.97 -6.52 -28.17
N PRO A 104 27.68 -6.78 -28.48
CA PRO A 104 27.07 -8.08 -28.16
C PRO A 104 27.80 -9.27 -28.77
N ALA A 105 28.24 -9.17 -30.03
CA ALA A 105 29.00 -10.24 -30.69
C ALA A 105 30.36 -10.50 -30.01
N LYS A 106 31.06 -9.44 -29.58
CA LYS A 106 32.31 -9.57 -28.83
C LYS A 106 32.11 -10.25 -27.48
N VAL A 107 31.04 -9.89 -26.76
CA VAL A 107 30.70 -10.49 -25.46
C VAL A 107 30.45 -11.99 -25.59
N LEU A 108 29.68 -12.43 -26.59
CA LEU A 108 29.39 -13.85 -26.80
C LEU A 108 30.61 -14.68 -27.24
N ASN A 109 31.64 -14.05 -27.81
CA ASN A 109 32.89 -14.70 -28.17
C ASN A 109 33.92 -14.71 -27.04
N ASN A 110 33.66 -14.02 -25.93
CA ASN A 110 34.55 -13.98 -24.77
C ASN A 110 34.36 -15.24 -23.91
N LYS A 111 35.47 -15.83 -23.45
CA LYS A 111 35.47 -17.02 -22.58
C LYS A 111 35.18 -16.69 -21.11
N ASP A 112 35.47 -15.45 -20.69
CA ASP A 112 35.32 -14.99 -19.30
C ASP A 112 34.03 -14.17 -19.09
N VAL A 113 32.98 -14.47 -19.85
CA VAL A 113 31.70 -13.78 -19.80
C VAL A 113 30.83 -14.26 -18.62
N THR A 114 30.05 -13.36 -18.04
CA THR A 114 29.08 -13.66 -16.96
C THR A 114 27.68 -13.96 -17.52
N ILE A 115 26.83 -14.65 -16.74
CA ILE A 115 25.44 -14.95 -17.14
C ILE A 115 24.64 -13.68 -17.50
N PRO A 116 24.67 -12.58 -16.70
CA PRO A 116 23.98 -11.35 -17.06
C PRO A 116 24.46 -10.75 -18.38
N GLU A 117 25.77 -10.78 -18.66
CA GLU A 117 26.33 -10.28 -19.91
C GLU A 117 25.88 -11.11 -21.12
N ILE A 118 25.81 -12.45 -20.99
CA ILE A 118 25.21 -13.33 -22.02
C ILE A 118 23.76 -12.93 -22.26
N TYR A 119 22.97 -12.76 -21.19
CA TYR A 119 21.58 -12.34 -21.28
C TYR A 119 21.44 -11.01 -22.04
N TYR A 120 22.20 -9.99 -21.66
CA TYR A 120 22.16 -8.69 -22.32
C TYR A 120 22.60 -8.78 -23.79
N ALA A 121 23.64 -9.56 -24.11
CA ALA A 121 24.09 -9.73 -25.48
C ALA A 121 23.08 -10.47 -26.37
N VAL A 122 22.53 -11.60 -25.90
CA VAL A 122 21.53 -12.37 -26.65
C VAL A 122 20.30 -11.53 -26.93
N TYR A 123 19.74 -10.86 -25.92
CA TYR A 123 18.55 -10.02 -26.12
C TYR A 123 18.84 -8.76 -26.94
N SER A 124 20.06 -8.22 -26.90
CA SER A 124 20.46 -7.12 -27.80
C SER A 124 20.43 -7.57 -29.26
N LEU A 125 20.97 -8.75 -29.56
CA LEU A 125 21.00 -9.29 -30.92
C LEU A 125 19.62 -9.75 -31.40
N LYS A 126 18.77 -10.23 -30.50
CA LYS A 126 17.37 -10.52 -30.80
C LYS A 126 16.61 -9.25 -31.22
N ALA A 127 16.75 -8.17 -30.45
CA ALA A 127 15.99 -6.93 -30.62
C ALA A 127 16.18 -6.25 -31.99
N ILE A 128 17.38 -6.42 -32.58
CA ILE A 128 17.78 -5.92 -33.90
C ILE A 128 17.43 -6.87 -35.06
N GLY A 129 16.76 -7.99 -34.78
CA GLY A 129 16.32 -8.94 -35.81
C GLY A 129 17.34 -9.98 -36.27
N ARG A 130 18.43 -10.25 -35.51
CA ARG A 130 19.42 -11.30 -35.85
C ARG A 130 18.98 -12.74 -35.50
N GLY A 131 17.70 -12.97 -35.16
CA GLY A 131 17.15 -14.31 -34.91
C GLY A 131 17.61 -14.95 -33.59
N SER A 132 17.51 -16.28 -33.49
CA SER A 132 18.01 -17.04 -32.34
C SER A 132 19.54 -17.12 -32.39
N VAL A 133 20.21 -16.40 -31.50
CA VAL A 133 21.68 -16.24 -31.50
C VAL A 133 22.39 -17.21 -30.56
N TYR A 134 21.62 -18.04 -29.86
CA TYR A 134 22.13 -18.95 -28.85
C TYR A 134 21.48 -20.33 -29.07
N ASP A 135 22.31 -21.32 -29.43
CA ASP A 135 21.85 -22.69 -29.65
C ASP A 135 21.26 -23.28 -28.36
N ARG A 136 20.19 -24.07 -28.49
CA ARG A 136 19.44 -24.57 -27.34
C ARG A 136 20.20 -25.61 -26.54
N GLU A 137 20.85 -26.57 -27.20
CA GLU A 137 21.46 -27.71 -26.51
C GLU A 137 22.80 -27.33 -25.90
N ASP A 138 23.69 -26.77 -26.70
CA ASP A 138 25.02 -26.36 -26.25
C ASP A 138 24.94 -25.14 -25.31
N GLY A 139 24.05 -24.20 -25.62
CA GLY A 139 23.82 -23.01 -24.81
C GLY A 139 23.29 -23.35 -23.42
N LEU A 140 22.28 -24.21 -23.30
CA LEU A 140 21.75 -24.62 -22.00
C LEU A 140 22.80 -25.38 -21.17
N LYS A 141 23.55 -26.29 -21.80
CA LYS A 141 24.64 -27.03 -21.12
C LYS A 141 25.70 -26.08 -20.55
N ASN A 142 26.09 -25.06 -21.31
CA ASN A 142 27.02 -24.04 -20.84
C ASN A 142 26.45 -23.22 -19.67
N LEU A 143 25.20 -22.73 -19.79
CA LEU A 143 24.56 -21.96 -18.71
C LEU A 143 24.43 -22.77 -17.42
N ILE A 144 24.13 -24.07 -17.50
CA ILE A 144 24.10 -24.96 -16.33
C ILE A 144 25.49 -25.05 -15.68
N GLN A 145 26.56 -25.14 -16.46
CA GLN A 145 27.92 -25.15 -15.92
C GLN A 145 28.29 -23.83 -15.22
N MET A 146 27.79 -22.70 -15.72
CA MET A 146 27.97 -21.40 -15.08
C MET A 146 27.17 -21.30 -13.77
N LEU A 147 25.92 -21.78 -13.75
CA LEU A 147 25.11 -21.83 -12.52
C LEU A 147 25.74 -22.68 -11.42
N LYS A 148 26.48 -23.74 -11.76
CA LYS A 148 27.24 -24.51 -10.76
C LYS A 148 28.32 -23.71 -10.04
N LYS A 149 28.77 -22.58 -10.61
CA LYS A 149 29.74 -21.67 -9.98
C LYS A 149 29.04 -20.60 -9.12
N ASP A 150 27.87 -20.16 -9.54
CA ASP A 150 27.05 -19.15 -8.86
C ASP A 150 25.58 -19.40 -9.18
N ASP A 151 24.89 -20.05 -8.23
CA ASP A 151 23.49 -20.44 -8.28
C ASP A 151 22.57 -19.39 -7.63
N SER A 152 23.01 -18.13 -7.55
CA SER A 152 22.20 -17.04 -7.01
C SER A 152 20.86 -16.89 -7.75
N PRO A 153 19.79 -16.42 -7.04
CA PRO A 153 18.49 -16.19 -7.66
C PRO A 153 18.55 -15.26 -8.87
N ALA A 154 19.44 -14.27 -8.85
CA ALA A 154 19.66 -13.37 -9.98
C ALA A 154 20.09 -14.13 -11.25
N ASN A 155 21.08 -15.01 -11.14
CA ASN A 155 21.56 -15.83 -12.25
C ASN A 155 20.49 -16.81 -12.74
N TYR A 156 19.74 -17.45 -11.84
CA TYR A 156 18.58 -18.25 -12.23
C TYR A 156 17.56 -17.43 -13.05
N GLY A 157 17.24 -16.21 -12.61
CA GLY A 157 16.35 -15.32 -13.34
C GLY A 157 16.83 -15.03 -14.78
N TYR A 158 18.12 -14.77 -14.96
CA TYR A 158 18.70 -14.57 -16.29
C TYR A 158 18.67 -15.84 -17.15
N VAL A 159 19.03 -17.00 -16.58
CA VAL A 159 18.98 -18.28 -17.31
C VAL A 159 17.55 -18.65 -17.70
N PHE A 160 16.57 -18.45 -16.81
CA PHE A 160 15.16 -18.68 -17.12
C PHE A 160 14.68 -17.77 -18.25
N GLY A 161 15.08 -16.48 -18.25
CA GLY A 161 14.82 -15.57 -19.37
C GLY A 161 15.46 -16.05 -20.67
N LEU A 162 16.74 -16.44 -20.65
CA LEU A 162 17.41 -17.05 -21.81
C LEU A 162 16.70 -18.31 -22.30
N CYS A 163 16.12 -19.12 -21.40
CA CYS A 163 15.31 -20.27 -21.77
C CYS A 163 14.01 -19.91 -22.49
N GLU A 164 13.39 -18.77 -22.18
CA GLU A 164 12.24 -18.29 -22.97
C GLU A 164 12.64 -18.03 -24.42
N HIS A 165 13.87 -17.56 -24.67
CA HIS A 165 14.39 -17.32 -26.01
C HIS A 165 14.79 -18.60 -26.75
N MET A 166 15.53 -19.50 -26.09
CA MET A 166 16.00 -20.77 -26.68
C MET A 166 14.90 -21.84 -26.79
N GLY A 167 13.77 -21.64 -26.12
CA GLY A 167 12.71 -22.62 -26.01
C GLY A 167 12.95 -23.70 -24.96
N CYS A 168 13.82 -23.50 -23.95
CA CYS A 168 14.05 -24.48 -22.87
C CYS A 168 13.18 -24.28 -21.61
N GLN A 169 11.94 -23.79 -21.76
CA GLN A 169 11.04 -23.54 -20.61
C GLN A 169 10.74 -24.79 -19.76
N ALA A 170 10.83 -25.99 -20.35
CA ALA A 170 10.72 -27.25 -19.60
C ALA A 170 11.83 -27.39 -18.52
N TRP A 171 13.04 -26.92 -18.81
CA TRP A 171 14.14 -26.89 -17.85
C TRP A 171 13.87 -25.90 -16.71
N THR A 172 13.37 -24.69 -17.04
CA THR A 172 12.93 -23.70 -16.04
C THR A 172 11.90 -24.29 -15.09
N VAL A 173 10.87 -24.95 -15.63
CA VAL A 173 9.79 -25.57 -14.84
C VAL A 173 10.32 -26.63 -13.87
N MET A 174 11.32 -27.41 -14.29
CA MET A 174 11.93 -28.45 -13.45
C MET A 174 12.78 -27.89 -12.30
N HIS A 175 13.31 -26.67 -12.43
CA HIS A 175 14.20 -26.05 -11.44
C HIS A 175 13.58 -24.87 -10.68
N ALA A 176 12.38 -24.44 -11.07
CA ALA A 176 11.72 -23.28 -10.47
C ALA A 176 11.46 -23.45 -8.97
N GLU A 177 11.08 -24.65 -8.51
CA GLU A 177 10.84 -24.89 -7.08
C GLU A 177 12.11 -24.65 -6.25
N ASN A 178 13.27 -25.12 -6.71
CA ASN A 178 14.55 -24.88 -6.03
C ASN A 178 14.89 -23.39 -6.02
N ALA A 179 14.68 -22.67 -7.13
CA ALA A 179 14.89 -21.24 -7.18
C ALA A 179 13.95 -20.50 -6.22
N LEU A 180 12.69 -20.93 -6.07
CA LEU A 180 11.73 -20.33 -5.14
C LEU A 180 12.08 -20.55 -3.66
N LEU A 181 12.78 -21.65 -3.32
CA LEU A 181 13.25 -21.90 -1.96
C LEU A 181 14.35 -20.93 -1.52
N ALA A 182 15.02 -20.27 -2.46
CA ALA A 182 16.01 -19.23 -2.17
C ALA A 182 15.40 -17.84 -1.94
N ALA A 183 14.07 -17.74 -1.84
CA ALA A 183 13.42 -16.49 -1.45
C ALA A 183 13.59 -16.25 0.06
N ASP A 184 14.05 -15.06 0.42
CA ASP A 184 14.10 -14.58 1.79
C ASP A 184 12.71 -14.22 2.30
N GLU A 185 12.48 -14.47 3.59
CA GLU A 185 11.27 -14.07 4.29
C GLU A 185 11.57 -12.95 5.30
N THR A 186 10.89 -11.81 5.15
CA THR A 186 10.95 -10.70 6.12
C THR A 186 9.74 -10.74 7.05
N ASP A 187 9.99 -10.76 8.36
CA ASP A 187 9.00 -10.68 9.45
C ASP A 187 7.82 -11.66 9.36
N GLY A 188 7.99 -12.80 8.68
CA GLY A 188 6.93 -13.78 8.49
C GLY A 188 5.83 -13.35 7.48
N ARG A 189 6.03 -12.22 6.77
CA ARG A 189 4.95 -11.51 6.05
C ARG A 189 5.23 -11.27 4.57
N ALA A 190 6.50 -11.21 4.18
CA ALA A 190 6.90 -10.81 2.85
C ALA A 190 7.99 -11.72 2.31
N LEU A 191 7.87 -12.14 1.04
CA LEU A 191 8.89 -12.90 0.32
C LEU A 191 9.55 -12.02 -0.73
N HIS A 192 10.87 -12.08 -0.81
CA HIS A 192 11.65 -11.45 -1.87
C HIS A 192 12.94 -12.24 -2.12
N PHE A 193 13.66 -11.92 -3.18
CA PHE A 193 14.98 -12.49 -3.41
C PHE A 193 16.08 -11.50 -3.00
N GLU A 194 17.25 -12.02 -2.67
CA GLU A 194 18.47 -11.24 -2.57
C GLU A 194 18.69 -10.45 -3.89
N GLY A 195 19.09 -9.18 -3.79
CA GLY A 195 19.10 -8.24 -4.92
C GLY A 195 17.79 -7.46 -5.11
N GLY A 196 16.80 -7.67 -4.24
CA GLY A 196 15.65 -6.79 -4.09
C GLY A 196 14.64 -6.88 -5.23
N LEU A 197 13.94 -5.77 -5.49
CA LEU A 197 12.80 -5.76 -6.42
C LEU A 197 13.15 -6.14 -7.86
N PRO A 198 14.27 -5.68 -8.47
CA PRO A 198 14.61 -6.07 -9.84
C PRO A 198 14.80 -7.59 -10.00
N VAL A 199 15.57 -8.22 -9.09
CA VAL A 199 15.78 -9.68 -9.10
C VAL A 199 14.47 -10.40 -8.83
N THR A 200 13.69 -9.94 -7.84
CA THR A 200 12.39 -10.53 -7.52
C THR A 200 11.43 -10.49 -8.71
N SER A 201 11.39 -9.37 -9.42
CA SER A 201 10.59 -9.23 -10.63
C SER A 201 11.05 -10.18 -11.74
N LEU A 202 12.36 -10.25 -11.99
CA LEU A 202 12.95 -11.12 -13.00
C LEU A 202 12.63 -12.60 -12.76
N VAL A 203 12.88 -13.10 -11.54
CA VAL A 203 12.66 -14.50 -11.18
C VAL A 203 11.18 -14.86 -11.23
N LEU A 204 10.31 -14.07 -10.58
CA LEU A 204 8.87 -14.35 -10.57
C LEU A 204 8.28 -14.34 -11.99
N SER A 205 8.65 -13.33 -12.79
CA SER A 205 8.09 -13.16 -14.12
C SER A 205 8.48 -14.30 -15.07
N THR A 206 9.75 -14.70 -15.06
CA THR A 206 10.26 -15.77 -15.91
C THR A 206 9.73 -17.15 -15.50
N ILE A 207 9.60 -17.42 -14.21
CA ILE A 207 8.97 -18.65 -13.70
C ILE A 207 7.51 -18.72 -14.15
N ILE A 208 6.69 -17.71 -13.84
CA ILE A 208 5.24 -17.75 -14.14
C ILE A 208 5.01 -17.81 -15.65
N ARG A 209 5.76 -17.05 -16.46
CA ARG A 209 5.67 -17.12 -17.93
C ARG A 209 6.08 -18.49 -18.46
N SER A 210 7.13 -19.11 -17.92
CA SER A 210 7.57 -20.45 -18.32
C SER A 210 6.50 -21.50 -18.07
N PHE A 211 5.89 -21.51 -16.88
CA PHE A 211 4.79 -22.43 -16.56
C PHE A 211 3.57 -22.22 -17.46
N LYS A 212 3.19 -20.96 -17.70
CA LYS A 212 2.12 -20.62 -18.64
C LYS A 212 2.42 -21.10 -20.06
N SER A 213 3.67 -20.96 -20.53
CA SER A 213 4.06 -21.38 -21.88
C SER A 213 3.94 -22.90 -22.09
N VAL A 214 4.23 -23.69 -21.05
CA VAL A 214 4.10 -25.16 -21.08
C VAL A 214 2.72 -25.66 -20.60
N LYS A 215 1.76 -24.74 -20.40
CA LYS A 215 0.39 -25.04 -19.95
C LYS A 215 0.32 -25.78 -18.60
N LYS A 216 1.25 -25.49 -17.69
CA LYS A 216 1.24 -26.00 -16.32
C LYS A 216 0.74 -24.93 -15.34
N PRO A 217 0.10 -25.31 -14.21
CA PRO A 217 -0.25 -24.37 -13.16
C PRO A 217 1.00 -23.76 -12.53
N SER A 218 0.92 -22.51 -12.09
CA SER A 218 2.03 -21.83 -11.39
C SER A 218 2.52 -22.66 -10.20
N PRO A 219 3.84 -22.72 -9.95
CA PRO A 219 4.41 -23.44 -8.80
C PRO A 219 4.21 -22.70 -7.48
N LEU A 220 3.73 -21.44 -7.52
CA LEU A 220 3.51 -20.63 -6.34
C LEU A 220 2.27 -21.07 -5.57
N THR A 221 2.45 -21.40 -4.30
CA THR A 221 1.34 -21.62 -3.37
C THR A 221 0.56 -20.31 -3.10
N PRO A 222 -0.71 -20.38 -2.67
CA PRO A 222 -1.48 -19.18 -2.32
C PRO A 222 -0.82 -18.29 -1.25
N ASP A 223 -0.10 -18.88 -0.30
CA ASP A 223 0.65 -18.14 0.73
C ASP A 223 1.87 -17.43 0.13
N GLN A 224 2.66 -18.10 -0.72
CA GLN A 224 3.76 -17.46 -1.43
C GLN A 224 3.29 -16.29 -2.29
N LYS A 225 2.17 -16.45 -3.02
CA LYS A 225 1.56 -15.36 -3.79
C LYS A 225 1.17 -14.19 -2.89
N HIS A 226 0.64 -14.45 -1.70
CA HIS A 226 0.33 -13.41 -0.73
C HIS A 226 1.59 -12.69 -0.24
N LYS A 227 2.63 -13.43 0.19
CA LYS A 227 3.87 -12.85 0.72
C LYS A 227 4.67 -12.08 -0.34
N PHE A 228 4.74 -12.57 -1.58
CA PHE A 228 5.31 -11.79 -2.68
C PHE A 228 4.46 -10.52 -2.94
N GLY A 229 3.14 -10.64 -2.92
CA GLY A 229 2.24 -9.48 -3.04
C GLY A 229 2.46 -8.43 -1.93
N ALA A 230 2.65 -8.87 -0.69
CA ALA A 230 2.97 -8.01 0.46
C ALA A 230 4.32 -7.29 0.27
N TYR A 231 5.34 -8.00 -0.21
CA TYR A 231 6.62 -7.39 -0.55
C TYR A 231 6.47 -6.31 -1.63
N LEU A 232 5.75 -6.59 -2.73
CA LEU A 232 5.52 -5.62 -3.80
C LEU A 232 4.78 -4.38 -3.28
N LEU A 233 3.78 -4.55 -2.43
CA LEU A 233 3.07 -3.43 -1.80
C LEU A 233 3.96 -2.59 -0.88
N SER A 234 4.95 -3.19 -0.22
CA SER A 234 5.96 -2.44 0.56
C SER A 234 6.82 -1.51 -0.31
N ARG A 235 6.89 -1.78 -1.62
CA ARG A 235 7.64 -1.00 -2.62
C ARG A 235 6.77 -0.03 -3.42
N ARG A 236 5.49 0.16 -3.07
CA ARG A 236 4.53 1.01 -3.80
C ARG A 236 4.89 2.50 -3.88
N SER A 237 5.87 2.95 -3.10
CA SER A 237 6.40 4.33 -3.13
C SER A 237 7.64 4.47 -4.02
N ALA A 238 7.93 3.48 -4.87
CA ALA A 238 9.04 3.54 -5.82
C ALA A 238 8.89 4.72 -6.78
N SER A 239 9.98 5.46 -6.99
CA SER A 239 10.03 6.61 -7.89
C SER A 239 11.01 6.47 -9.05
N ALA A 240 12.03 5.60 -8.94
CA ALA A 240 12.97 5.39 -10.04
C ALA A 240 12.33 4.55 -11.17
N PRO A 241 12.42 4.94 -12.46
CA PRO A 241 11.77 4.21 -13.56
C PRO A 241 12.13 2.72 -13.65
N ARG A 242 13.39 2.34 -13.38
CA ARG A 242 13.82 0.93 -13.28
C ARG A 242 13.02 0.15 -12.24
N THR A 243 12.85 0.73 -11.06
CA THR A 243 12.14 0.13 -9.93
C THR A 243 10.64 0.08 -10.22
N VAL A 244 10.08 1.15 -10.77
CA VAL A 244 8.66 1.22 -11.15
C VAL A 244 8.31 0.18 -12.23
N ALA A 245 9.12 0.07 -13.29
CA ALA A 245 8.92 -0.95 -14.33
C ALA A 245 9.01 -2.37 -13.77
N SER A 246 9.98 -2.63 -12.88
CA SER A 246 10.12 -3.93 -12.21
C SER A 246 8.92 -4.24 -11.31
N LEU A 247 8.40 -3.23 -10.58
CA LEU A 247 7.22 -3.36 -9.74
C LEU A 247 5.98 -3.69 -10.55
N ILE A 248 5.74 -2.96 -11.63
CA ILE A 248 4.60 -3.17 -12.53
C ILE A 248 4.66 -4.58 -13.13
N GLU A 249 5.83 -5.02 -13.60
CA GLU A 249 6.00 -6.35 -14.18
C GLU A 249 5.62 -7.45 -13.17
N ALA A 250 6.21 -7.40 -11.98
CA ALA A 250 5.98 -8.38 -10.92
C ALA A 250 4.51 -8.36 -10.44
N ALA A 251 3.94 -7.17 -10.29
CA ALA A 251 2.57 -7.01 -9.84
C ALA A 251 1.57 -7.55 -10.86
N LYS A 252 1.77 -7.24 -12.14
CA LYS A 252 0.89 -7.72 -13.20
C LYS A 252 0.98 -9.24 -13.37
N ILE A 253 2.19 -9.79 -13.40
CA ILE A 253 2.34 -11.25 -13.59
C ILE A 253 1.73 -12.02 -12.41
N LEU A 254 1.87 -11.52 -11.18
CA LEU A 254 1.29 -12.12 -9.99
C LEU A 254 -0.23 -11.93 -9.93
N ALA A 255 -0.73 -10.77 -10.38
CA ALA A 255 -2.15 -10.49 -10.44
C ALA A 255 -2.87 -11.35 -11.51
N ASP A 256 -2.19 -11.67 -12.62
CA ASP A 256 -2.69 -12.55 -13.67
C ASP A 256 -2.64 -14.05 -13.29
N ASP A 257 -1.89 -14.42 -12.25
CA ASP A 257 -1.67 -15.80 -11.82
C ASP A 257 -2.74 -16.29 -10.83
N GLN A 258 -3.65 -17.17 -11.28
CA GLN A 258 -4.79 -17.62 -10.48
C GLN A 258 -4.45 -18.73 -9.46
N PRO A 259 -5.04 -18.72 -8.25
CA PRO A 259 -5.86 -17.64 -7.70
C PRO A 259 -5.00 -16.41 -7.38
N THR A 260 -5.50 -15.23 -7.75
CA THR A 260 -4.80 -13.95 -7.57
C THR A 260 -4.78 -13.52 -6.09
N PRO A 261 -3.73 -12.79 -5.62
CA PRO A 261 -3.78 -12.13 -4.30
C PRO A 261 -4.92 -11.11 -4.22
N ILE A 262 -5.67 -11.16 -3.12
CA ILE A 262 -6.81 -10.27 -2.87
C ILE A 262 -6.35 -9.05 -2.10
N CYS A 263 -6.66 -7.88 -2.64
CA CYS A 263 -6.40 -6.58 -2.03
C CYS A 263 -7.71 -5.92 -1.63
N ILE A 264 -7.79 -5.45 -0.38
CA ILE A 264 -8.92 -4.66 0.09
C ILE A 264 -8.41 -3.36 0.70
N VAL A 265 -8.93 -2.25 0.20
CA VAL A 265 -8.61 -0.90 0.69
C VAL A 265 -9.89 -0.10 0.88
N PHE A 266 -9.84 0.90 1.75
CA PHE A 266 -10.86 1.93 1.78
C PHE A 266 -10.81 2.71 0.46
N LYS A 267 -11.97 2.96 -0.14
CA LYS A 267 -12.05 3.74 -1.37
C LYS A 267 -11.94 5.24 -1.09
N ASP A 268 -12.73 5.73 -0.14
CA ASP A 268 -12.76 7.14 0.24
C ASP A 268 -12.48 7.32 1.74
N LYS A 269 -13.53 7.27 2.55
CA LYS A 269 -13.48 7.58 3.99
C LYS A 269 -13.37 6.33 4.84
N LYS A 270 -12.71 6.50 5.98
CA LYS A 270 -12.58 5.48 7.05
C LYS A 270 -13.53 5.74 8.21
N TYR A 271 -14.55 6.56 7.98
CA TYR A 271 -15.45 7.00 9.01
C TYR A 271 -16.87 7.20 8.49
N ILE A 272 -17.82 7.14 9.41
CA ILE A 272 -19.22 7.53 9.20
C ILE A 272 -19.58 8.69 10.15
N THR A 273 -20.62 9.44 9.79
CA THR A 273 -21.08 10.63 10.52
C THR A 273 -22.59 10.54 10.73
N THR A 274 -23.23 11.53 11.35
CA THR A 274 -24.70 11.59 11.42
C THR A 274 -25.37 11.73 10.04
N GLU A 275 -24.66 12.19 9.03
CA GLU A 275 -25.18 12.36 7.67
C GLU A 275 -24.87 11.15 6.79
N THR A 276 -23.74 10.50 7.02
CA THR A 276 -23.29 9.39 6.18
C THR A 276 -23.21 8.09 6.96
N ASP A 277 -23.79 7.01 6.47
CA ASP A 277 -24.00 5.77 7.22
C ASP A 277 -23.25 4.56 6.64
N SER A 278 -22.41 4.77 5.63
CA SER A 278 -21.79 3.69 4.86
C SER A 278 -20.33 3.97 4.54
N ILE A 279 -19.59 2.88 4.36
CA ILE A 279 -18.18 2.87 3.94
C ILE A 279 -18.05 2.05 2.67
N GLU A 280 -17.31 2.61 1.70
CA GLU A 280 -16.96 1.93 0.47
C GLU A 280 -15.56 1.30 0.59
N PHE A 281 -15.48 0.01 0.29
CA PHE A 281 -14.25 -0.74 0.13
C PHE A 281 -14.01 -1.06 -1.35
N SER A 282 -12.76 -0.96 -1.79
CA SER A 282 -12.31 -1.48 -3.07
C SER A 282 -11.72 -2.87 -2.86
N VAL A 283 -12.31 -3.88 -3.48
CA VAL A 283 -11.89 -5.29 -3.45
C VAL A 283 -11.37 -5.65 -4.84
N THR A 284 -10.05 -5.83 -4.96
CA THR A 284 -9.32 -5.89 -6.24
C THR A 284 -8.14 -6.86 -6.20
N ASP A 285 -7.52 -7.10 -7.35
CA ASP A 285 -6.17 -7.66 -7.42
C ASP A 285 -5.10 -6.63 -7.03
N LEU A 286 -3.81 -7.03 -7.07
CA LEU A 286 -2.67 -6.16 -6.72
C LEU A 286 -2.59 -4.85 -7.51
N VAL A 287 -3.15 -4.80 -8.73
CA VAL A 287 -3.06 -3.65 -9.65
C VAL A 287 -4.40 -2.92 -9.79
N GLY A 288 -5.38 -3.21 -8.92
CA GLY A 288 -6.66 -2.50 -8.85
C GLY A 288 -7.71 -2.99 -9.85
N ARG A 289 -7.56 -4.16 -10.47
CA ARG A 289 -8.59 -4.76 -11.35
C ARG A 289 -9.59 -5.59 -10.53
N ALA A 290 -10.78 -5.78 -11.08
CA ALA A 290 -11.78 -6.66 -10.49
C ALA A 290 -11.24 -8.11 -10.42
N ILE A 291 -11.52 -8.79 -9.30
CA ILE A 291 -11.10 -10.17 -9.09
C ILE A 291 -11.95 -11.10 -9.96
N PRO A 292 -11.36 -11.94 -10.83
CA PRO A 292 -12.12 -12.89 -11.62
C PRO A 292 -12.94 -13.84 -10.75
N ASN A 293 -14.21 -14.05 -11.10
CA ASN A 293 -15.14 -14.97 -10.44
C ASN A 293 -15.47 -14.68 -8.97
N LEU A 294 -15.11 -13.51 -8.43
CA LEU A 294 -15.55 -13.10 -7.10
C LEU A 294 -17.05 -12.84 -7.09
N LYS A 295 -17.80 -13.60 -6.27
CA LYS A 295 -19.24 -13.38 -6.13
C LYS A 295 -19.54 -12.35 -5.04
N PRO A 296 -20.56 -11.49 -5.20
CA PRO A 296 -20.83 -10.44 -4.22
C PRO A 296 -21.14 -10.94 -2.81
N ASP A 297 -21.79 -12.09 -2.69
CA ASP A 297 -22.15 -12.75 -1.43
C ASP A 297 -20.93 -13.30 -0.66
N GLU A 298 -19.78 -13.43 -1.30
CA GLU A 298 -18.53 -13.84 -0.65
C GLU A 298 -17.85 -12.70 0.13
N VAL A 299 -18.26 -11.44 -0.09
CA VAL A 299 -17.71 -10.26 0.60
C VAL A 299 -18.56 -9.92 1.82
N VAL A 300 -18.06 -10.30 3.00
CA VAL A 300 -18.83 -10.23 4.25
C VAL A 300 -18.02 -9.57 5.35
N ALA A 301 -18.63 -8.63 6.09
CA ALA A 301 -18.16 -8.17 7.37
C ALA A 301 -18.52 -9.22 8.44
N GLN A 302 -17.56 -10.09 8.77
CA GLN A 302 -17.75 -11.19 9.71
C GLN A 302 -18.09 -10.68 11.11
N SER A 303 -17.39 -9.62 11.53
CA SER A 303 -17.68 -8.94 12.78
C SER A 303 -17.38 -7.44 12.68
N GLY A 304 -18.09 -6.66 13.48
CA GLY A 304 -17.70 -5.30 13.85
C GLY A 304 -17.60 -5.22 15.36
N THR A 305 -16.41 -4.95 15.87
CA THR A 305 -16.12 -4.92 17.30
C THR A 305 -15.80 -3.49 17.72
N ARG A 306 -16.48 -2.97 18.74
CA ARG A 306 -16.15 -1.68 19.33
C ARG A 306 -14.83 -1.81 20.09
N LEU A 307 -13.88 -0.90 19.82
CA LEU A 307 -12.54 -0.99 20.41
C LEU A 307 -12.48 -0.59 21.89
N ALA A 308 -13.49 0.13 22.39
CA ALA A 308 -13.49 0.62 23.77
C ALA A 308 -13.74 -0.49 24.81
N ASP A 309 -14.48 -1.52 24.43
CA ASP A 309 -14.98 -2.57 25.34
C ASP A 309 -15.06 -3.96 24.69
N ASP A 310 -14.50 -4.13 23.50
CA ASP A 310 -14.48 -5.37 22.71
C ASP A 310 -15.87 -5.97 22.41
N VAL A 311 -16.93 -5.17 22.50
CA VAL A 311 -18.30 -5.63 22.22
C VAL A 311 -18.51 -5.77 20.71
N VAL A 312 -19.02 -6.94 20.28
CA VAL A 312 -19.41 -7.19 18.90
C VAL A 312 -20.77 -6.54 18.61
N VAL A 313 -20.77 -5.53 17.76
CA VAL A 313 -21.95 -4.73 17.38
C VAL A 313 -22.50 -5.06 15.98
N LEU A 314 -21.70 -5.75 15.15
CA LEU A 314 -22.08 -6.26 13.84
C LEU A 314 -21.62 -7.70 13.71
N SER A 315 -22.42 -8.55 13.08
CA SER A 315 -22.09 -9.96 12.88
C SER A 315 -22.61 -10.43 11.52
N LYS A 316 -21.72 -11.07 10.74
CA LYS A 316 -22.00 -11.69 9.43
C LYS A 316 -22.83 -10.80 8.49
N GLN A 317 -22.47 -9.53 8.39
CA GLN A 317 -23.18 -8.60 7.54
C GLN A 317 -22.61 -8.62 6.11
N PRO A 318 -23.39 -8.99 5.09
CA PRO A 318 -22.92 -8.94 3.70
C PRO A 318 -22.74 -7.49 3.24
N LEU A 319 -21.78 -7.28 2.34
CA LEU A 319 -21.61 -5.99 1.67
C LEU A 319 -22.40 -5.97 0.36
N THR A 320 -22.87 -4.79 -0.02
CA THR A 320 -23.57 -4.60 -1.31
C THR A 320 -22.57 -4.16 -2.37
N GLN A 321 -22.43 -4.93 -3.45
CA GLN A 321 -21.64 -4.49 -4.60
C GLN A 321 -22.33 -3.33 -5.31
N LYS A 322 -21.58 -2.27 -5.63
CA LYS A 322 -22.14 -1.09 -6.27
C LYS A 322 -22.39 -1.36 -7.76
N PRO A 323 -23.55 -0.95 -8.32
CA PRO A 323 -23.84 -1.11 -9.74
C PRO A 323 -22.77 -0.43 -10.60
N ASN A 324 -22.36 -1.07 -11.70
CA ASN A 324 -21.34 -0.59 -12.64
C ASN A 324 -19.93 -0.39 -12.06
N GLU A 325 -19.69 -0.76 -10.81
CA GLU A 325 -18.39 -0.72 -10.16
C GLU A 325 -18.07 -2.09 -9.53
N PRO A 326 -17.62 -3.09 -10.32
CA PRO A 326 -17.50 -4.48 -9.86
C PRO A 326 -16.49 -4.68 -8.72
N SER A 327 -15.58 -3.73 -8.51
CA SER A 327 -14.62 -3.75 -7.41
C SER A 327 -15.09 -3.01 -6.16
N THR A 328 -16.24 -2.32 -6.19
CA THR A 328 -16.68 -1.45 -5.09
C THR A 328 -17.77 -2.12 -4.27
N PHE A 329 -17.52 -2.26 -2.96
CA PHE A 329 -18.40 -2.91 -2.01
C PHE A 329 -18.76 -1.96 -0.87
N VAL A 330 -20.05 -1.86 -0.56
CA VAL A 330 -20.59 -0.91 0.41
C VAL A 330 -20.99 -1.65 1.68
N LEU A 331 -20.41 -1.25 2.81
CA LEU A 331 -20.81 -1.68 4.14
C LEU A 331 -21.71 -0.61 4.77
N ASN A 332 -22.97 -0.96 5.02
CA ASN A 332 -23.89 -0.10 5.75
C ASN A 332 -23.69 -0.25 7.27
N LEU A 333 -23.51 0.86 7.97
CA LEU A 333 -23.23 0.95 9.40
C LEU A 333 -24.31 1.75 10.15
N SER A 334 -25.49 1.92 9.55
CA SER A 334 -26.62 2.66 10.15
C SER A 334 -26.97 2.20 11.56
N LYS A 335 -26.87 0.90 11.84
CA LYS A 335 -27.16 0.29 13.16
C LYS A 335 -26.26 0.79 14.30
N ILE A 336 -25.06 1.28 13.97
CA ILE A 336 -24.07 1.74 14.96
C ILE A 336 -23.82 3.26 14.87
N LYS A 337 -24.56 3.98 14.03
CA LYS A 337 -24.37 5.42 13.75
C LYS A 337 -24.53 6.32 14.98
N SER A 338 -25.30 5.89 15.97
CA SER A 338 -25.49 6.58 17.26
C SER A 338 -24.50 6.17 18.34
N GLN A 339 -23.64 5.18 18.06
CA GLN A 339 -22.64 4.66 18.99
C GLN A 339 -21.27 5.18 18.57
N TYR A 340 -20.93 6.40 18.99
CA TYR A 340 -19.67 7.02 18.62
C TYR A 340 -18.46 6.25 19.13
N GLY A 341 -17.38 6.25 18.37
CA GLY A 341 -16.13 5.59 18.76
C GLY A 341 -15.43 4.90 17.60
N LEU A 342 -14.41 4.13 17.95
CA LEU A 342 -13.61 3.36 17.00
C LEU A 342 -14.05 1.90 16.98
N TYR A 343 -14.10 1.34 15.78
CA TYR A 343 -14.56 -0.01 15.51
C TYR A 343 -13.53 -0.75 14.67
N LYS A 344 -13.34 -2.03 14.99
CA LYS A 344 -12.57 -2.98 14.18
C LYS A 344 -13.54 -3.84 13.38
N ILE A 345 -13.53 -3.67 12.07
CA ILE A 345 -14.34 -4.43 11.13
C ILE A 345 -13.49 -5.57 10.58
N SER A 346 -13.89 -6.81 10.83
CA SER A 346 -13.28 -8.00 10.21
C SER A 346 -13.99 -8.26 8.88
N LEU A 347 -13.34 -7.90 7.78
CA LEU A 347 -13.85 -8.17 6.44
C LEU A 347 -13.29 -9.50 5.93
N SER A 348 -14.12 -10.25 5.22
CA SER A 348 -13.75 -11.53 4.63
C SER A 348 -14.12 -11.59 3.16
N THR A 349 -13.37 -12.41 2.43
CA THR A 349 -13.63 -12.78 1.04
C THR A 349 -13.35 -14.27 0.91
N GLY A 350 -14.40 -15.09 0.97
CA GLY A 350 -14.27 -16.54 1.12
C GLY A 350 -13.53 -16.91 2.41
N SER A 351 -12.43 -17.66 2.31
CA SER A 351 -11.60 -18.09 3.45
C SER A 351 -10.55 -17.08 3.91
N LYS A 352 -10.42 -15.94 3.23
CA LYS A 352 -9.44 -14.89 3.55
C LYS A 352 -10.11 -13.77 4.35
N SER A 353 -9.39 -13.15 5.28
CA SER A 353 -9.91 -12.05 6.09
C SER A 353 -8.86 -10.98 6.43
N ALA A 354 -9.32 -9.76 6.74
CA ALA A 354 -8.52 -8.66 7.25
C ALA A 354 -9.32 -7.74 8.16
N ASN A 355 -8.63 -7.07 9.08
CA ASN A 355 -9.22 -6.11 10.01
C ASN A 355 -9.04 -4.68 9.53
N PHE A 356 -10.10 -3.87 9.60
CA PHE A 356 -10.14 -2.48 9.20
C PHE A 356 -10.67 -1.61 10.34
N ASN A 357 -9.92 -0.57 10.71
CA ASN A 357 -10.37 0.38 11.73
C ASN A 357 -11.25 1.45 11.09
N VAL A 358 -12.44 1.63 11.68
CA VAL A 358 -13.48 2.56 11.25
C VAL A 358 -13.86 3.48 12.41
N ALA A 359 -13.99 4.77 12.15
CA ALA A 359 -14.50 5.73 13.14
C ALA A 359 -15.99 6.04 12.93
N VAL A 360 -16.78 6.03 14.00
CA VAL A 360 -18.13 6.59 14.02
C VAL A 360 -18.04 7.95 14.70
N LEU A 361 -18.13 9.02 13.92
CA LEU A 361 -17.98 10.38 14.39
C LEU A 361 -19.32 10.94 14.86
N GLY A 362 -19.31 11.51 16.06
CA GLY A 362 -20.41 12.31 16.59
C GLY A 362 -20.22 13.79 16.24
N GLU A 363 -21.33 14.49 16.06
CA GLU A 363 -21.36 15.94 16.02
C GLU A 363 -21.55 16.45 17.45
N ILE A 364 -20.70 17.39 17.87
CA ILE A 364 -20.75 18.01 19.19
C ILE A 364 -21.16 19.47 19.08
N GLN A 365 -21.80 19.98 20.13
CA GLN A 365 -22.17 21.37 20.29
C GLN A 365 -21.85 21.82 21.71
N VAL A 366 -21.46 23.10 21.82
CA VAL A 366 -21.36 23.76 23.12
C VAL A 366 -22.78 24.10 23.57
N SER A 367 -23.26 23.44 24.62
CA SER A 367 -24.66 23.56 25.05
C SER A 367 -24.87 24.72 26.02
N SER A 368 -23.92 24.96 26.92
CA SER A 368 -23.96 26.09 27.85
C SER A 368 -22.54 26.56 28.09
N VAL A 369 -22.35 27.87 28.15
CA VAL A 369 -21.15 28.52 28.66
C VAL A 369 -21.61 29.47 29.75
N GLU A 370 -21.09 29.33 30.96
CA GLU A 370 -21.35 30.19 32.09
C GLU A 370 -20.02 30.80 32.53
N ILE A 371 -19.99 32.12 32.61
CA ILE A 371 -18.80 32.86 33.02
C ILE A 371 -19.22 33.76 34.17
N GLY A 372 -18.44 33.77 35.25
CA GLY A 372 -18.72 34.65 36.37
C GLY A 372 -17.48 34.96 37.17
N VAL A 373 -17.61 36.01 37.97
CA VAL A 373 -16.60 36.45 38.94
C VAL A 373 -17.19 36.26 40.34
N GLY A 374 -16.38 35.81 41.29
CA GLY A 374 -16.75 35.71 42.70
C GLY A 374 -15.52 35.72 43.60
N ASP A 375 -15.70 35.77 44.91
CA ASP A 375 -14.60 35.92 45.85
C ASP A 375 -13.73 34.65 45.92
N VAL A 376 -12.42 34.84 46.06
CA VAL A 376 -11.44 33.73 46.17
C VAL A 376 -11.71 32.88 47.41
N ASP A 377 -12.13 33.51 48.52
CA ASP A 377 -12.44 32.85 49.79
C ASP A 377 -13.83 32.16 49.82
N GLY A 378 -14.63 32.31 48.76
CA GLY A 378 -15.94 31.68 48.61
C GLY A 378 -17.04 32.25 49.52
N THR A 379 -16.82 33.42 50.11
CA THR A 379 -17.81 34.07 51.00
C THR A 379 -19.07 34.52 50.26
N THR A 380 -18.96 34.86 48.97
CA THR A 380 -20.12 35.09 48.08
C THR A 380 -20.14 34.14 46.88
N SER A 381 -21.35 33.68 46.53
CA SER A 381 -21.55 32.88 45.32
C SER A 381 -21.28 33.72 44.07
N PRO A 382 -20.47 33.23 43.10
CA PRO A 382 -20.16 33.98 41.90
C PRO A 382 -21.42 34.27 41.08
N LYS A 383 -21.53 35.49 40.57
CA LYS A 383 -22.61 35.87 39.64
C LYS A 383 -22.28 35.29 38.27
N LEU A 384 -22.90 34.17 37.93
CA LEU A 384 -22.71 33.49 36.65
C LEU A 384 -23.62 34.11 35.59
N THR A 385 -23.03 34.46 34.45
CA THR A 385 -23.73 34.92 33.24
C THR A 385 -23.65 33.82 32.19
N THR A 386 -24.80 33.36 31.71
CA THR A 386 -24.88 32.37 30.63
C THR A 386 -24.69 33.04 29.27
N VAL A 387 -23.80 32.48 28.45
CA VAL A 387 -23.53 32.90 27.08
C VAL A 387 -23.90 31.75 26.13
N ALA A 388 -24.78 32.04 25.17
CA ALA A 388 -25.15 31.08 24.14
C ALA A 388 -24.14 31.13 22.99
N TYR A 389 -23.51 30.00 22.65
CA TYR A 389 -22.65 29.92 21.46
C TYR A 389 -23.46 30.14 20.17
N PRO A 390 -22.94 30.87 19.16
CA PRO A 390 -21.61 31.50 19.05
C PRO A 390 -21.56 32.97 19.50
N ASN A 391 -22.48 33.43 20.36
CA ASN A 391 -22.55 34.82 20.78
C ASN A 391 -21.45 35.20 21.77
N LYS A 392 -21.13 36.50 21.82
CA LYS A 392 -20.24 37.10 22.82
C LYS A 392 -21.04 37.62 24.01
N MET A 393 -20.39 37.75 25.16
CA MET A 393 -20.96 38.44 26.31
C MET A 393 -21.09 39.94 26.02
N ALA A 394 -22.19 40.56 26.46
CA ALA A 394 -22.43 41.98 26.26
C ALA A 394 -21.60 42.87 27.21
N GLU A 395 -21.34 42.37 28.42
CA GLU A 395 -20.63 43.10 29.47
C GLU A 395 -19.19 42.59 29.62
N VAL A 396 -18.27 43.51 29.93
CA VAL A 396 -16.90 43.17 30.30
C VAL A 396 -16.87 42.88 31.80
N LEU A 397 -16.44 41.67 32.15
CA LEU A 397 -16.25 41.29 33.55
C LEU A 397 -14.95 41.89 34.07
N GLN A 398 -14.99 42.43 35.28
CA GLN A 398 -13.83 42.92 36.02
C GLN A 398 -13.57 41.96 37.18
N ALA A 399 -12.31 41.60 37.39
CA ALA A 399 -11.86 40.79 38.51
C ALA A 399 -10.57 41.40 39.07
N ASP A 400 -10.45 41.43 40.39
CA ASP A 400 -9.24 41.84 41.10
C ASP A 400 -8.59 40.67 41.87
N HIS A 401 -7.56 40.96 42.66
CA HIS A 401 -6.81 39.98 43.45
C HIS A 401 -7.62 39.28 44.56
N LEU A 402 -8.79 39.80 44.95
CA LEU A 402 -9.69 39.15 45.90
C LEU A 402 -10.75 38.29 45.20
N GLN A 403 -10.78 38.34 43.86
CA GLN A 403 -11.78 37.68 43.04
C GLN A 403 -11.16 36.62 42.11
N LYS A 404 -11.96 35.62 41.78
CA LYS A 404 -11.65 34.59 40.80
C LYS A 404 -12.65 34.59 39.67
N MET A 405 -12.15 34.34 38.46
CA MET A 405 -12.99 34.13 37.29
C MET A 405 -13.26 32.64 37.13
N SER A 406 -14.53 32.24 37.09
CA SER A 406 -14.95 30.87 36.82
C SER A 406 -15.56 30.80 35.42
N VAL A 407 -15.06 29.89 34.62
CA VAL A 407 -15.66 29.51 33.34
C VAL A 407 -16.15 28.07 33.46
N LYS A 408 -17.44 27.85 33.22
CA LYS A 408 -18.05 26.53 33.13
C LYS A 408 -18.65 26.35 31.75
N PHE A 409 -18.49 25.19 31.15
CA PHE A 409 -19.17 24.88 29.91
C PHE A 409 -19.51 23.40 29.79
N SER A 410 -20.57 23.11 29.07
CA SER A 410 -20.99 21.74 28.78
C SER A 410 -20.94 21.47 27.28
N ILE A 411 -20.40 20.31 26.92
CA ILE A 411 -20.37 19.83 25.55
C ILE A 411 -21.40 18.71 25.44
N ARG A 412 -22.26 18.80 24.44
CA ARG A 412 -23.28 17.79 24.17
C ARG A 412 -23.18 17.30 22.75
N ASP A 413 -23.63 16.08 22.50
CA ASP A 413 -23.81 15.59 21.14
C ASP A 413 -25.08 16.19 20.50
N LYS A 414 -25.27 15.91 19.20
CA LYS A 414 -26.49 16.29 18.46
C LYS A 414 -27.80 15.74 19.07
N PHE A 415 -27.72 14.69 19.86
CA PHE A 415 -28.86 14.09 20.58
C PHE A 415 -29.00 14.64 22.01
N ASN A 416 -28.33 15.75 22.33
CA ASN A 416 -28.35 16.44 23.60
C ASN A 416 -27.82 15.62 24.79
N LYS A 417 -27.00 14.59 24.54
CA LYS A 417 -26.33 13.80 25.59
C LYS A 417 -24.97 14.42 25.93
N PRO A 418 -24.54 14.41 27.21
CA PRO A 418 -23.22 14.89 27.60
C PRO A 418 -22.08 14.14 26.88
N ALA A 419 -21.22 14.89 26.20
CA ALA A 419 -20.12 14.38 25.39
C ALA A 419 -18.76 14.69 26.03
N LEU A 420 -17.90 13.67 26.08
CA LEU A 420 -16.51 13.83 26.48
C LEU A 420 -15.67 14.14 25.25
N VAL A 421 -14.78 15.13 25.35
CA VAL A 421 -13.78 15.43 24.33
C VAL A 421 -12.42 14.96 24.81
N GLN A 422 -11.52 14.67 23.87
CA GLN A 422 -10.16 14.23 24.21
C GLN A 422 -9.37 15.33 24.93
N GLN A 423 -9.57 16.59 24.53
CA GLN A 423 -8.95 17.76 25.13
C GLN A 423 -9.91 18.94 25.07
N ALA A 424 -9.97 19.71 26.14
CA ALA A 424 -10.67 20.98 26.21
C ALA A 424 -9.74 22.01 26.85
N PHE A 425 -9.65 23.20 26.26
CA PHE A 425 -8.78 24.26 26.72
C PHE A 425 -9.54 25.58 26.80
N LEU A 426 -9.23 26.38 27.82
CA LEU A 426 -9.61 27.78 27.89
C LEU A 426 -8.41 28.63 27.46
N HIS A 427 -8.55 29.34 26.35
CA HIS A 427 -7.56 30.30 25.86
C HIS A 427 -7.90 31.70 26.36
N VAL A 428 -6.96 32.32 27.04
CA VAL A 428 -7.06 33.70 27.54
C VAL A 428 -5.95 34.49 26.87
N ALA A 429 -6.31 35.51 26.09
CA ALA A 429 -5.36 36.32 25.35
C ALA A 429 -5.57 37.80 25.64
N SER A 430 -4.46 38.53 25.74
CA SER A 430 -4.48 39.99 25.78
C SER A 430 -4.92 40.54 24.42
N LEU A 431 -5.73 41.61 24.44
CA LEU A 431 -6.07 42.35 23.23
C LEU A 431 -5.06 43.44 22.89
N GLN A 432 -4.13 43.74 23.81
CA GLN A 432 -3.20 44.86 23.71
C GLN A 432 -1.77 44.41 23.37
N ASP A 433 -1.41 43.16 23.69
CA ASP A 433 -0.10 42.58 23.43
C ASP A 433 -0.22 41.10 23.06
N GLU A 434 0.90 40.45 22.71
CA GLU A 434 0.94 39.04 22.28
C GLU A 434 0.93 38.04 23.46
N ARG A 435 0.59 38.46 24.68
CA ARG A 435 0.54 37.54 25.83
C ARG A 435 -0.72 36.70 25.79
N GLU A 436 -0.52 35.39 25.90
CA GLU A 436 -1.59 34.40 25.98
C GLU A 436 -1.31 33.36 27.06
N ALA A 437 -2.39 32.78 27.57
CA ALA A 437 -2.37 31.65 28.50
C ALA A 437 -3.42 30.62 28.06
N ILE A 438 -3.04 29.35 28.15
CA ILE A 438 -3.91 28.21 27.83
C ILE A 438 -4.08 27.37 29.09
N TYR A 439 -5.32 27.23 29.54
CA TYR A 439 -5.68 26.44 30.71
C TYR A 439 -6.36 25.15 30.27
N VAL A 440 -5.98 24.03 30.86
CA VAL A 440 -6.64 22.74 30.62
C VAL A 440 -7.96 22.73 31.37
N ALA A 441 -9.05 22.40 30.66
CA ALA A 441 -10.36 22.25 31.26
C ALA A 441 -10.65 20.76 31.45
N GLU A 442 -10.75 20.32 32.70
CA GLU A 442 -11.06 18.93 33.02
C GLU A 442 -12.56 18.73 33.23
N PRO A 443 -13.14 17.60 32.77
CA PRO A 443 -14.55 17.30 32.98
C PRO A 443 -14.82 16.80 34.40
N ASP A 444 -15.92 17.25 34.99
CA ASP A 444 -16.47 16.71 36.23
C ASP A 444 -17.22 15.37 36.00
N HIS A 445 -17.78 14.78 37.06
CA HIS A 445 -18.57 13.55 36.99
C HIS A 445 -19.81 13.64 36.08
N ALA A 446 -20.35 14.84 35.89
CA ALA A 446 -21.46 15.13 34.99
C ALA A 446 -21.00 15.50 33.57
N LYS A 447 -19.69 15.44 33.29
CA LYS A 447 -19.04 15.81 32.04
C LYS A 447 -19.18 17.29 31.68
N ASN A 448 -19.31 18.15 32.69
CA ASN A 448 -19.16 19.59 32.53
C ASN A 448 -17.71 19.98 32.77
N TYR A 449 -17.23 20.95 32.02
CA TYR A 449 -15.86 21.45 32.11
C TYR A 449 -15.84 22.71 32.95
N LYS A 450 -14.84 22.85 33.80
CA LYS A 450 -14.66 24.02 34.65
C LYS A 450 -13.20 24.45 34.68
N VAL A 451 -12.97 25.75 34.59
CA VAL A 451 -11.67 26.39 34.81
C VAL A 451 -11.89 27.56 35.77
N GLU A 452 -11.04 27.65 36.80
CA GLU A 452 -10.97 28.81 37.68
C GLU A 452 -9.64 29.53 37.45
N LEU A 453 -9.70 30.84 37.25
CA LEU A 453 -8.56 31.71 37.10
C LEU A 453 -8.47 32.59 38.33
N ILE A 454 -7.32 32.56 39.00
CA ILE A 454 -7.02 33.38 40.18
C ILE A 454 -5.82 34.24 39.81
N GLN A 455 -5.89 35.52 40.14
CA GLN A 455 -4.74 36.40 40.00
C GLN A 455 -3.86 36.22 41.24
N ASP A 456 -2.86 35.35 41.15
CA ASP A 456 -1.87 35.21 42.22
C ASP A 456 -1.03 36.48 42.32
N VAL A 457 -1.00 37.07 43.50
CA VAL A 457 -0.03 38.10 43.85
C VAL A 457 1.28 37.35 44.12
N GLU A 458 2.16 37.27 43.12
CA GLU A 458 3.57 37.01 43.38
C GLU A 458 4.04 38.07 44.40
N GLN A 459 4.24 37.63 45.65
CA GLN A 459 4.97 38.41 46.63
C GLN A 459 6.38 38.58 46.07
N LYS A 460 6.65 39.78 45.55
CA LYS A 460 7.98 40.23 45.13
C LYS A 460 9.02 40.06 46.23
#